data_AF-A0A8J1TEU0-F1
#
_entry.id   AF-A0A8J1TEU0-F1
#
_cell.length_a   1.000
_cell.length_b   1.000
_cell.length_c   1.000
_cell.angle_alpha   90.00
_cell.angle_beta   90.00
_cell.angle_gamma   90.00
#
_symmetry.space_group_name_H-M   'P 1'
#
loop_
_entity.id
_entity.type
_entity.pdbx_description
1 polymer ?
#
loop_
_entity_poly.entity_id
_entity_poly.type
_entity_poly.pdbx_seq_one_letter_code
_entity_poly.pdbx_strand_id
1 'polypeptide(L)'
;MDIIKIAVKTLNPNQVPVIAADQLLYSLLKQIQWSYRATHDDFGGLHIEAAFECTIGNWLRDSGWTNALTQAKVATSGTADSFLKASHITRTRWAHQVSACALYNLMKRAHAIYLQVT
;
A
#
# COMPACT_ATOMS: atom_id res chain seq x y z
N MET A 1 -15.88 6.68 -18.27
CA MET A 1 -16.46 7.30 -17.04
C MET A 1 -17.63 8.23 -17.33
N ASP A 2 -17.86 8.59 -18.59
CA ASP A 2 -18.79 9.65 -18.97
C ASP A 2 -20.25 9.31 -18.68
N ILE A 3 -20.65 8.05 -18.85
CA ILE A 3 -22.02 7.61 -18.54
C ILE A 3 -22.35 7.83 -17.05
N ILE A 4 -21.41 7.54 -16.14
CA ILE A 4 -21.63 7.74 -14.71
C ILE A 4 -21.63 9.24 -14.39
N LYS A 5 -20.73 10.02 -14.98
CA LYS A 5 -20.76 11.50 -14.87
C LYS A 5 -22.09 12.08 -15.36
N ILE A 6 -22.62 11.58 -16.47
CA ILE A 6 -23.91 11.97 -17.04
C ILE A 6 -25.04 11.56 -16.09
N ALA A 7 -25.06 10.31 -15.63
CA ALA A 7 -26.08 9.81 -14.71
C ALA A 7 -26.13 10.61 -13.40
N VAL A 8 -24.96 10.89 -12.79
CA VAL A 8 -24.88 11.71 -11.56
C VAL A 8 -25.29 13.15 -11.84
N LYS A 9 -24.85 13.77 -12.95
CA LYS A 9 -25.29 15.12 -13.31
C LYS A 9 -26.80 15.22 -13.50
N THR A 10 -27.43 14.18 -14.05
CA THR A 10 -28.88 14.13 -14.28
C THR A 10 -29.66 13.86 -12.99
N LEU A 11 -29.22 12.88 -12.19
CA LEU A 11 -29.95 12.42 -11.00
C LEU A 11 -29.64 13.24 -9.75
N ASN A 12 -28.41 13.75 -9.61
CA ASN A 12 -27.91 14.47 -8.44
C ASN A 12 -27.10 15.72 -8.87
N PRO A 13 -27.76 16.73 -9.45
CA PRO A 13 -27.08 17.95 -9.89
C PRO A 13 -26.29 18.59 -8.73
N ASN A 14 -25.06 19.01 -9.02
CA ASN A 14 -24.06 19.57 -8.10
C ASN A 14 -23.30 18.59 -7.19
N GLN A 15 -23.57 17.29 -7.25
CA GLN A 15 -22.74 16.30 -6.55
C GLN A 15 -21.54 15.85 -7.39
N VAL A 16 -20.43 15.58 -6.70
CA VAL A 16 -19.25 14.97 -7.33
C VAL A 16 -19.55 13.49 -7.57
N PRO A 17 -19.43 12.99 -8.81
CA PRO A 17 -19.61 11.57 -9.09
C PRO A 17 -18.52 10.75 -8.40
N VAL A 18 -18.92 9.88 -7.48
CA VAL A 18 -18.05 8.91 -6.79
C VAL A 18 -18.40 7.51 -7.25
N ILE A 19 -17.38 6.70 -7.49
CA ILE A 19 -17.52 5.29 -7.86
C ILE A 19 -16.66 4.47 -6.92
N ALA A 20 -17.29 3.50 -6.28
CA ALA A 20 -16.62 2.44 -5.55
C ALA A 20 -16.64 1.17 -6.41
N ALA A 21 -15.54 0.44 -6.41
CA ALA A 21 -15.38 -0.81 -7.12
C ALA A 21 -14.68 -1.80 -6.20
N ASP A 22 -15.02 -3.09 -6.32
CA ASP A 22 -14.24 -4.14 -5.70
C ASP A 22 -12.86 -4.31 -6.37
N GLN A 23 -12.01 -5.14 -5.78
CA GLN A 23 -10.60 -5.25 -6.18
C GLN A 23 -10.41 -5.62 -7.67
N LEU A 24 -11.23 -6.53 -8.21
CA LEU A 24 -11.10 -6.98 -9.60
C LEU A 24 -11.61 -5.89 -10.55
N LEU A 25 -12.77 -5.30 -10.25
CA LEU A 25 -13.35 -4.24 -11.06
C LEU A 25 -12.47 -2.97 -11.03
N TYR A 26 -11.84 -2.67 -9.90
CA TYR A 26 -10.87 -1.57 -9.78
C TYR A 26 -9.66 -1.79 -10.69
N SER A 27 -9.11 -3.00 -10.73
CA SER A 27 -7.94 -3.30 -11.59
C SER A 27 -8.24 -3.12 -13.09
N LEU A 28 -9.45 -3.50 -13.53
CA LEU A 28 -9.91 -3.29 -14.90
C LEU A 28 -10.11 -1.80 -15.20
N LEU A 29 -10.77 -1.07 -14.28
CA LEU A 29 -10.96 0.37 -14.40
C LEU A 29 -9.62 1.12 -14.51
N LYS A 30 -8.57 0.65 -13.82
CA LYS A 30 -7.22 1.18 -13.94
C LYS A 30 -6.59 0.93 -15.30
N GLN A 31 -6.73 -0.26 -15.88
CA GLN A 31 -6.23 -0.53 -17.23
C GLN A 31 -6.89 0.38 -18.26
N ILE A 32 -8.20 0.58 -18.16
CA ILE A 32 -8.96 1.49 -19.03
C ILE A 32 -8.48 2.94 -18.82
N GLN A 33 -8.33 3.40 -17.59
CA GLN A 33 -7.78 4.75 -17.32
C GLN A 33 -6.38 4.92 -17.91
N TRP A 34 -5.50 3.92 -17.78
CA TRP A 34 -4.13 3.97 -18.30
C TRP A 34 -4.07 4.11 -19.81
N SER A 35 -5.00 3.46 -20.52
CA SER A 35 -5.15 3.53 -21.98
C SER A 35 -5.73 4.87 -22.45
N TYR A 36 -6.47 5.59 -21.60
CA TYR A 36 -7.20 6.82 -21.95
C TYR A 36 -6.91 7.98 -20.99
N ARG A 37 -5.62 8.22 -20.68
CA ARG A 37 -5.18 9.23 -19.68
C ARG A 37 -5.65 10.66 -19.96
N ALA A 38 -5.81 11.05 -21.22
CA ALA A 38 -6.17 12.41 -21.59
C ALA A 38 -7.63 12.77 -21.24
N THR A 39 -8.50 11.76 -21.02
CA THR A 39 -9.95 11.95 -20.89
C THR A 39 -10.51 11.46 -19.55
N HIS A 40 -9.69 10.82 -18.71
CA HIS A 40 -10.13 10.21 -17.46
C HIS A 40 -9.28 10.68 -16.27
N ASP A 41 -9.95 11.20 -15.23
CA ASP A 41 -9.34 11.66 -13.99
C ASP A 41 -8.62 10.51 -13.25
N ASP A 42 -7.64 10.86 -12.41
CA ASP A 42 -6.74 9.87 -11.81
C ASP A 42 -7.45 9.03 -10.73
N PHE A 43 -7.63 7.72 -10.98
CA PHE A 43 -8.07 6.80 -9.94
C PHE A 43 -6.87 6.53 -9.02
N GLY A 44 -6.88 7.18 -7.85
CA GLY A 44 -5.76 7.31 -6.91
C GLY A 44 -5.18 6.01 -6.36
N GLY A 45 -4.46 5.24 -7.17
CA GLY A 45 -3.70 4.07 -6.71
C GLY A 45 -2.68 4.42 -5.64
N LEU A 46 -2.13 5.64 -5.69
CA LEU A 46 -1.29 6.20 -4.64
C LEU A 46 -2.01 6.31 -3.29
N HIS A 47 -3.31 6.64 -3.28
CA HIS A 47 -4.09 6.74 -2.04
C HIS A 47 -4.44 5.36 -1.47
N ILE A 48 -4.74 4.38 -2.33
CA ILE A 48 -4.95 2.99 -1.91
C ILE A 48 -3.66 2.43 -1.29
N GLU A 49 -2.54 2.69 -1.95
CA GLU A 49 -1.24 2.28 -1.46
C GLU A 49 -0.86 2.96 -0.15
N ALA A 50 -1.10 4.26 -0.02
CA ALA A 50 -0.92 4.99 1.23
C ALA A 50 -1.77 4.39 2.36
N ALA A 51 -3.04 4.07 2.07
CA ALA A 51 -3.93 3.44 3.06
C ALA A 51 -3.45 2.05 3.47
N PHE A 52 -3.00 1.24 2.50
CA PHE A 52 -2.41 -0.07 2.73
C PHE A 52 -1.15 0.01 3.60
N GLU A 53 -0.22 0.90 3.25
CA GLU A 53 1.02 1.09 3.99
C GLU A 53 0.77 1.64 5.40
N CYS A 54 -0.16 2.57 5.58
CA CYS A 54 -0.58 3.03 6.91
C CYS A 54 -1.20 1.91 7.74
N THR A 55 -1.96 1.00 7.11
CA THR A 55 -2.57 -0.14 7.80
C THR A 55 -1.49 -1.09 8.31
N ILE A 56 -0.49 -1.41 7.48
CA ILE A 56 0.68 -2.19 7.91
C ILE A 56 1.45 -1.46 9.01
N GLY A 57 1.70 -0.16 8.83
CA GLY A 57 2.39 0.67 9.81
C GLY A 57 1.70 0.69 11.18
N ASN A 58 0.37 0.74 11.21
CA ASN A 58 -0.40 0.62 12.45
C ASN A 58 -0.27 -0.75 13.09
N TRP A 59 -0.22 -1.83 12.31
CA TRP A 59 -0.01 -3.18 12.83
C TRP A 59 1.40 -3.37 13.40
N LEU A 60 2.41 -2.77 12.76
CA LEU A 60 3.81 -2.82 13.20
C LEU A 60 4.14 -1.83 14.32
N ARG A 61 3.19 -0.96 14.70
CA ARG A 61 3.37 -0.02 15.80
C ARG A 61 3.66 -0.79 17.09
N ASP A 62 4.63 -0.29 17.85
CA ASP A 62 5.08 -0.85 19.13
C ASP A 62 5.59 -2.30 19.08
N SER A 63 5.71 -2.90 17.89
CA SER A 63 6.29 -4.25 17.69
C SER A 63 7.82 -4.30 17.80
N GLY A 64 8.46 -3.13 17.94
CA GLY A 64 9.91 -2.99 17.84
C GLY A 64 10.44 -2.96 16.40
N TRP A 65 9.58 -2.99 15.37
CA TRP A 65 9.99 -2.96 13.97
C TRP A 65 10.86 -1.76 13.61
N THR A 66 10.51 -0.53 14.04
CA THR A 66 11.30 0.68 13.74
C THR A 66 12.69 0.64 14.40
N ASN A 67 12.79 0.05 15.60
CA ASN A 67 14.07 -0.21 16.25
C ASN A 67 14.91 -1.22 15.45
N ALA A 68 14.31 -2.30 14.96
CA ALA A 68 15.00 -3.29 14.14
C ALA A 68 15.55 -2.67 12.85
N LEU A 69 14.77 -1.82 12.17
CA LEU A 69 15.23 -1.07 10.98
C LEU A 69 16.40 -0.14 11.31
N THR A 70 16.33 0.55 12.45
CA THR A 70 17.37 1.48 12.90
C THR A 70 18.67 0.74 13.24
N GLN A 71 18.57 -0.36 14.00
CA GLN A 71 19.73 -1.20 14.37
C GLN A 71 20.38 -1.87 13.15
N ALA A 72 19.58 -2.29 12.17
CA ALA A 72 20.05 -2.83 10.91
C ALA A 72 20.60 -1.76 9.94
N LYS A 73 20.58 -0.47 10.32
CA LYS A 73 21.01 0.67 9.50
C LYS A 73 20.25 0.80 8.17
N VAL A 74 19.01 0.33 8.13
CA VAL A 74 18.11 0.44 6.96
C VAL A 74 17.58 1.87 6.84
N ALA A 75 17.33 2.52 7.99
CA ALA A 75 16.87 3.90 8.07
C ALA A 75 17.35 4.53 9.39
N THR A 76 17.40 5.86 9.46
CA THR A 76 17.57 6.57 10.74
C THR A 76 16.29 6.45 11.58
N SER A 77 16.39 6.60 12.91
CA SER A 77 15.23 6.48 13.81
C SER A 77 14.04 7.34 13.36
N GLY A 78 14.25 8.64 13.09
CA GLY A 78 13.16 9.51 12.62
C GLY A 78 12.60 9.11 11.26
N THR A 79 13.41 8.53 10.37
CA THR A 79 12.92 8.02 9.08
C THR A 79 12.14 6.72 9.27
N ALA A 80 12.61 5.80 10.11
CA ALA A 80 11.93 4.55 10.42
C ALA A 80 10.55 4.82 11.05
N ASP A 81 10.44 5.79 11.96
CA ASP A 81 9.16 6.18 12.55
C ASP A 81 8.19 6.78 11.53
N SER A 82 8.70 7.46 10.50
CA SER A 82 7.87 8.00 9.41
C SER A 82 7.20 6.91 8.57
N PHE A 83 7.79 5.70 8.51
CA PHE A 83 7.22 4.58 7.76
C PHE A 83 5.94 4.04 8.40
N LEU A 84 5.77 4.18 9.73
CA LEU A 84 4.52 3.80 10.41
C LEU A 84 3.32 4.62 9.92
N LYS A 85 3.55 5.80 9.35
CA LYS A 85 2.52 6.72 8.84
C LYS A 85 2.54 6.85 7.32
N ALA A 86 3.32 6.03 6.63
CA ALA A 86 3.54 6.10 5.18
C ALA A 86 3.83 7.52 4.66
N SER A 87 4.57 8.34 5.42
CA SER A 87 4.82 9.75 5.06
C SER A 87 5.54 9.91 3.72
N HIS A 88 6.30 8.89 3.32
CA HIS A 88 6.87 8.75 1.99
C HIS A 88 6.59 7.35 1.45
N ILE A 89 5.57 7.23 0.60
CA ILE A 89 5.05 5.95 0.11
C ILE A 89 6.17 5.08 -0.48
N THR A 90 6.97 5.63 -1.40
CA THR A 90 8.04 4.85 -2.05
C THR A 90 9.08 4.30 -1.08
N ARG A 91 9.48 5.07 -0.06
CA ARG A 91 10.47 4.61 0.94
C ARG A 91 9.85 3.61 1.91
N THR A 92 8.59 3.83 2.28
CA THR A 92 7.83 2.94 3.16
C THR A 92 7.61 1.58 2.50
N ARG A 93 7.20 1.55 1.23
CA ARG A 93 7.13 0.33 0.41
C ARG A 93 8.43 -0.46 0.45
N TRP A 94 9.55 0.21 0.18
CA TRP A 94 10.86 -0.43 0.16
C TRP A 94 11.22 -1.02 1.53
N ALA A 95 10.98 -0.29 2.63
CA ALA A 95 11.22 -0.79 3.97
C ALA A 95 10.37 -2.02 4.31
N HIS A 96 9.09 -2.04 3.92
CA HIS A 96 8.22 -3.21 4.06
C HIS A 96 8.72 -4.40 3.22
N GLN A 97 9.15 -4.17 1.97
CA GLN A 97 9.71 -5.23 1.11
C GLN A 97 10.99 -5.85 1.70
N VAL A 98 11.93 -5.02 2.16
CA VAL A 98 13.15 -5.48 2.84
C VAL A 98 12.81 -6.31 4.07
N SER A 99 11.85 -5.84 4.87
CA SER A 99 11.37 -6.54 6.06
C SER A 99 10.76 -7.90 5.72
N ALA A 100 9.90 -7.97 4.70
CA ALA A 100 9.29 -9.21 4.25
C ALA A 100 10.33 -10.22 3.75
N CYS A 101 11.31 -9.79 2.97
CA CYS A 101 12.41 -10.64 2.52
C CYS A 101 13.25 -11.16 3.69
N ALA A 102 13.55 -10.30 4.67
CA ALA A 102 14.30 -10.69 5.86
C ALA A 102 13.54 -11.74 6.68
N LEU A 103 12.24 -11.51 6.95
CA LEU A 103 11.38 -12.44 7.69
C LEU A 103 11.26 -13.79 6.97
N TYR A 104 11.11 -13.78 5.64
CA TYR A 104 11.05 -15.01 4.86
C TYR A 104 12.32 -15.86 5.01
N ASN A 105 13.50 -15.23 4.96
CA ASN A 105 14.78 -15.91 5.18
C ASN A 105 14.91 -16.45 6.61
N LEU A 106 14.49 -15.67 7.62
CA LEU A 106 14.50 -16.12 9.01
C LEU A 106 13.56 -17.31 9.23
N MET A 107 12.36 -17.26 8.65
CA MET A 107 11.38 -18.34 8.72
C MET A 107 11.92 -19.63 8.09
N LYS A 108 12.57 -19.54 6.91
CA LYS A 108 13.21 -20.72 6.29
C LYS A 108 14.29 -21.33 7.17
N ARG A 109 15.14 -20.49 7.77
CA ARG A 109 16.21 -20.95 8.67
C ARG A 109 15.63 -21.64 9.90
N ALA A 110 14.62 -21.04 10.53
CA ALA A 110 13.94 -21.62 11.67
C ALA A 110 13.29 -22.97 11.33
N HIS A 111 12.65 -23.07 10.17
CA HIS A 111 12.06 -24.32 9.69
C HIS A 111 13.11 -25.41 9.42
N ALA A 112 14.25 -25.05 8.83
CA ALA A 112 15.34 -25.99 8.61
C ALA A 112 15.90 -26.54 9.93
N ILE A 113 16.04 -25.68 10.95
CA ILE A 113 16.47 -26.10 12.30
C ILE A 113 15.43 -27.03 12.92
N TYR A 114 14.14 -26.70 12.83
CA TYR A 114 13.05 -27.53 13.35
C TYR A 114 13.09 -28.96 12.77
N LEU A 115 13.31 -29.09 11.46
CA LEU A 115 13.42 -30.38 10.79
C LEU A 115 14.68 -31.17 11.17
N GLN A 116 15.73 -30.53 11.67
CA GLN A 116 16.95 -31.23 12.14
C GLN A 116 16.82 -31.77 13.57
N VAL A 117 15.85 -31.25 14.34
CA VAL A 117 15.59 -31.65 15.73
C VAL A 117 14.58 -32.81 15.80
N THR A 118 13.91 -33.12 14.68
CA THR A 118 12.95 -34.24 14.53
C THR A 118 13.64 -35.44 13.87
#